data_AF-A0A3B6U0M8-F1
#
_entry.id   AF-A0A3B6U0M8-F1
#
_cell.length_a   1.000
_cell.length_b   1.000
_cell.length_c   1.000
_cell.angle_alpha   90.00
_cell.angle_beta   90.00
_cell.angle_gamma   90.00
#
_symmetry.space_group_name_H-M   'P 1'
#
loop_
_entity.id
_entity.type
_entity.pdbx_description
1 polymer ?
#
loop_
_entity_poly.entity_id
_entity_poly.type
_entity_poly.pdbx_seq_one_letter_code
_entity_poly.pdbx_strand_id
1 'polypeptide(L)'
;MEAARAKDTKERLAGVERLHEALDAAARRGLSPAEVTSLVDTCVDLTRDANFRVAQGGLQALSAAAVLAGDHFKIHLNALVPAAVERLGDGKQPVREAARQLLVTLMEVSSPTIILERAGNYAWTHKSWRVREEFVLTVATAVGLFASTELLMQRVLLSPVLQLMNDSNQSVREAAISCIEEMYKNMGSQFHEELQRHNLPTYMLKEINSRLNRIEPKVPASDGTATQHKVAASRSVSVNPKRGSPRTKSTPRESTLFGGNLIGEVQDSLAKEAEKDKQIASEEEEEEEYVLLELDDVHYSCIQPNAPYILSGLDTLTPTLVVGDSLKMIGEYEETVGPCYLFSESDAPPKPVHEEPAPPKENKDKQGRNIKEVKHVTSVHKMLKFRSTGEGRQEHRAYRYRDKEF
;
A
#
# COMPACT_ATOMS: atom_id res chain seq x y z
N MET A 1 10.18 28.36 20.90
CA MET A 1 10.92 27.86 19.73
C MET A 1 12.43 27.89 19.93
N GLU A 2 13.02 29.01 20.34
CA GLU A 2 14.49 29.13 20.50
C GLU A 2 15.11 28.11 21.46
N ALA A 3 14.53 27.94 22.65
CA ALA A 3 15.02 26.95 23.61
C ALA A 3 14.96 25.50 23.11
N ALA A 4 14.01 25.17 22.22
CA ALA A 4 13.92 23.84 21.62
C ALA A 4 15.06 23.57 20.62
N ARG A 5 15.72 24.62 20.12
CA ARG A 5 16.87 24.56 19.22
C ARG A 5 18.22 24.79 19.94
N ALA A 6 18.21 24.78 21.27
CA ALA A 6 19.41 25.03 22.07
C ALA A 6 20.46 23.90 21.93
N LYS A 7 21.74 24.26 22.07
CA LYS A 7 22.82 23.26 22.10
C LYS A 7 22.75 22.39 23.35
N ASP A 8 22.32 22.96 24.46
CA ASP A 8 22.19 22.25 25.72
C ASP A 8 20.91 21.39 25.78
N THR A 9 21.04 20.16 26.27
CA THR A 9 19.94 19.20 26.28
C THR A 9 18.86 19.56 27.31
N LYS A 10 19.25 20.15 28.45
CA LYS A 10 18.30 20.57 29.49
C LYS A 10 17.47 21.75 29.00
N GLU A 11 18.08 22.68 28.27
CA GLU A 11 17.36 23.78 27.61
C GLU A 11 16.38 23.27 26.55
N ARG A 12 16.76 22.25 25.75
CA ARG A 12 15.84 21.63 24.79
C ARG A 12 14.67 20.92 25.45
N LEU A 13 14.90 20.21 26.56
CA LEU A 13 13.82 19.59 27.34
C LEU A 13 12.84 20.63 27.89
N ALA A 14 13.34 21.72 28.47
CA ALA A 14 12.49 22.84 28.88
C ALA A 14 11.80 23.51 27.67
N GLY A 15 12.45 23.49 26.51
CA GLY A 15 11.89 23.86 25.20
C GLY A 15 10.64 23.08 24.84
N VAL A 16 10.71 21.75 24.96
CA VAL A 16 9.62 20.82 24.72
C VAL A 16 8.48 21.01 25.73
N GLU A 17 8.78 21.15 27.02
CA GLU A 17 7.77 21.41 28.05
C GLU A 17 6.97 22.68 27.77
N ARG A 18 7.68 23.79 27.49
CA ARG A 18 7.04 25.06 27.10
C ARG A 18 6.24 24.96 25.80
N LEU A 19 6.62 24.06 24.89
CA LEU A 19 5.86 23.83 23.67
C LEU A 19 4.52 23.14 23.95
N HIS A 20 4.50 22.16 24.85
CA HIS A 20 3.26 21.53 25.30
C HIS A 20 2.34 22.53 26.02
N GLU A 21 2.89 23.34 26.92
CA GLU A 21 2.11 24.41 27.59
C GLU A 21 1.52 25.40 26.58
N ALA A 22 2.29 25.77 25.54
CA ALA A 22 1.81 26.64 24.48
C ALA A 22 0.69 26.00 23.64
N LEU A 23 0.79 24.70 23.37
CA LEU A 23 -0.25 23.93 22.68
C LEU A 23 -1.54 23.83 23.50
N ASP A 24 -1.43 23.57 24.81
CA ASP A 24 -2.58 23.55 25.72
C ASP A 24 -3.27 24.92 25.81
N ALA A 25 -2.49 26.00 25.83
CA ALA A 25 -3.03 27.35 25.76
C ALA A 25 -3.68 27.64 24.39
N ALA A 26 -3.08 27.16 23.30
CA ALA A 26 -3.61 27.30 21.95
C ALA A 26 -4.89 26.49 21.73
N ALA A 27 -5.13 25.42 22.48
CA ALA A 27 -6.34 24.59 22.37
C ALA A 27 -7.65 25.39 22.53
N ARG A 28 -7.61 26.53 23.24
CA ARG A 28 -8.78 27.41 23.43
C ARG A 28 -9.02 28.40 22.30
N ARG A 29 -7.97 28.76 21.54
CA ARG A 29 -8.01 29.82 20.52
C ARG A 29 -7.72 29.34 19.10
N GLY A 30 -7.25 28.11 18.94
CA GLY A 30 -6.71 27.58 17.69
C GLY A 30 -5.28 28.06 17.39
N LEU A 31 -4.65 27.39 16.43
CA LEU A 31 -3.33 27.75 15.90
C LEU A 31 -3.49 28.50 14.58
N SER A 32 -2.78 29.61 14.41
CA SER A 32 -2.68 30.29 13.11
C SER A 32 -1.78 29.50 12.15
N PRO A 33 -1.92 29.63 10.83
CA PRO A 33 -1.09 28.91 9.86
C PRO A 33 0.41 29.10 10.07
N ALA A 34 0.85 30.33 10.39
CA ALA A 34 2.25 30.63 10.66
C ALA A 34 2.77 29.96 11.94
N GLU A 35 1.94 29.86 12.98
CA GLU A 35 2.27 29.12 14.20
C GLU A 35 2.39 27.62 13.91
N VAL A 36 1.49 27.06 13.10
CA VAL A 36 1.55 25.66 12.67
C VAL A 36 2.85 25.36 11.93
N THR A 37 3.21 26.16 10.92
CA THR A 37 4.44 25.94 10.16
C THR A 37 5.68 26.02 11.06
N SER A 38 5.79 27.05 11.89
CA SER A 38 6.92 27.21 12.82
C SER A 38 7.03 26.03 13.80
N LEU A 39 5.88 25.56 14.30
CA LEU A 39 5.78 24.40 15.17
C LEU A 39 6.24 23.13 14.47
N VAL A 40 5.72 22.85 13.29
CA VAL A 40 6.10 21.70 12.48
C VAL A 40 7.61 21.70 12.23
N ASP A 41 8.17 22.79 11.73
CA ASP A 41 9.60 22.88 11.39
C ASP A 41 10.48 22.56 12.62
N THR A 42 10.13 23.15 13.76
CA THR A 42 10.89 22.92 15.00
C THR A 42 10.72 21.50 15.51
N CYS A 43 9.51 20.96 15.49
CA CYS A 43 9.27 19.61 16.01
C CYS A 43 9.86 18.53 15.12
N VAL A 44 9.86 18.71 13.79
CA VAL A 44 10.51 17.78 12.87
C VAL A 44 12.00 17.68 13.19
N ASP A 45 12.67 18.79 13.50
CA ASP A 45 14.06 18.78 13.98
C ASP A 45 14.20 18.05 15.33
N LEU A 46 13.29 18.32 16.28
CA LEU A 46 13.28 17.64 17.58
C LEU A 46 13.13 16.12 17.46
N THR A 47 12.35 15.62 16.49
CA THR A 47 12.19 14.17 16.30
C THR A 47 13.51 13.44 16.06
N ARG A 48 14.52 14.15 15.53
CA ARG A 48 15.85 13.63 15.19
C ARG A 48 16.87 13.84 16.31
N ASP A 49 16.46 14.33 17.47
CA ASP A 49 17.36 14.59 18.59
C ASP A 49 17.99 13.31 19.13
N ALA A 50 19.27 13.39 19.50
CA ALA A 50 19.99 12.28 20.12
C ALA A 50 19.40 11.89 21.48
N ASN A 51 18.77 12.83 22.19
CA ASN A 51 18.09 12.56 23.44
C ASN A 51 16.66 12.07 23.18
N PHE A 52 16.38 10.82 23.58
CA PHE A 52 15.10 10.18 23.33
C PHE A 52 13.90 10.93 23.94
N ARG A 53 14.06 11.66 25.05
CA ARG A 53 12.96 12.43 25.67
C ARG A 53 12.63 13.68 24.85
N VAL A 54 13.65 14.31 24.27
CA VAL A 54 13.47 15.45 23.36
C VAL A 54 12.77 14.97 22.08
N ALA A 55 13.24 13.87 21.49
CA ALA A 55 12.62 13.27 20.31
C ALA A 55 11.17 12.82 20.57
N GLN A 56 10.92 12.15 21.70
CA GLN A 56 9.58 11.76 22.12
C GLN A 56 8.67 12.99 22.27
N GLY A 57 9.13 14.03 22.96
CA GLY A 57 8.33 15.23 23.16
C GLY A 57 8.04 15.99 21.86
N GLY A 58 8.98 16.01 20.92
CA GLY A 58 8.74 16.55 19.57
C GLY A 58 7.61 15.82 18.84
N LEU A 59 7.60 14.48 18.89
CA LEU A 59 6.53 13.65 18.31
C LEU A 59 5.17 13.89 19.00
N GLN A 60 5.16 13.97 20.34
CA GLN A 60 3.94 14.24 21.11
C GLN A 60 3.39 15.64 20.82
N ALA A 61 4.27 16.64 20.68
CA ALA A 61 3.88 18.00 20.32
C ALA A 61 3.29 18.06 18.90
N LEU A 62 3.85 17.32 17.94
CA LEU A 62 3.26 17.17 16.61
C LEU A 62 1.87 16.53 16.66
N SER A 63 1.71 15.49 17.48
CA SER A 63 0.42 14.80 17.64
C SER A 63 -0.63 15.75 18.21
N ALA A 64 -0.30 16.52 19.25
CA ALA A 64 -1.20 17.52 19.81
C ALA A 64 -1.50 18.64 18.81
N ALA A 65 -0.49 19.13 18.08
CA ALA A 65 -0.67 20.16 17.07
C ALA A 65 -1.58 19.71 15.91
N ALA A 66 -1.49 18.45 15.49
CA ALA A 66 -2.32 17.88 14.42
C ALA A 66 -3.82 18.03 14.71
N VAL A 67 -4.22 17.83 15.96
CA VAL A 67 -5.62 17.98 16.41
C VAL A 67 -6.06 19.44 16.42
N LEU A 68 -5.16 20.36 16.74
CA LEU A 68 -5.46 21.80 16.89
C LEU A 68 -5.40 22.60 15.58
N ALA A 69 -4.61 22.15 14.61
CA ALA A 69 -4.26 22.90 13.40
C ALA A 69 -5.26 22.73 12.25
N GLY A 70 -6.16 21.74 12.32
CA GLY A 70 -7.13 21.47 11.25
C GLY A 70 -6.45 21.24 9.89
N ASP A 71 -7.03 21.81 8.82
CA ASP A 71 -6.52 21.62 7.45
C ASP A 71 -5.12 22.21 7.23
N HIS A 72 -4.69 23.18 8.04
CA HIS A 72 -3.33 23.75 7.94
C HIS A 72 -2.23 22.74 8.27
N PHE A 73 -2.55 21.63 8.94
CA PHE A 73 -1.58 20.57 9.19
C PHE A 73 -1.33 19.69 7.95
N LYS A 74 -2.31 19.59 7.05
CA LYS A 74 -2.29 18.65 5.91
C LYS A 74 -1.21 18.98 4.89
N ILE A 75 -0.88 20.26 4.71
CA ILE A 75 0.20 20.70 3.80
C ILE A 75 1.59 20.22 4.26
N HIS A 76 1.73 19.86 5.53
CA HIS A 76 3.00 19.44 6.13
C HIS A 76 3.19 17.91 6.12
N LEU A 77 2.21 17.12 5.64
CA LEU A 77 2.26 15.66 5.67
C LEU A 77 3.51 15.08 5.00
N ASN A 78 4.02 15.71 3.93
CA ASN A 78 5.22 15.28 3.23
C ASN A 78 6.49 15.33 4.08
N ALA A 79 6.53 16.22 5.09
CA ALA A 79 7.63 16.27 6.05
C ALA A 79 7.35 15.38 7.28
N LEU A 80 6.10 15.35 7.74
CA LEU A 80 5.68 14.67 8.97
C LEU A 80 5.68 13.15 8.85
N VAL A 81 5.09 12.61 7.77
CA VAL A 81 4.93 11.16 7.61
C VAL A 81 6.29 10.44 7.54
N PRO A 82 7.26 10.88 6.73
CA PRO A 82 8.58 10.22 6.71
C PRO A 82 9.32 10.37 8.04
N ALA A 83 9.19 11.53 8.70
CA ALA A 83 9.81 11.75 10.01
C ALA A 83 9.24 10.78 11.06
N ALA A 84 7.91 10.59 11.11
CA ALA A 84 7.28 9.63 12.02
C ALA A 84 7.71 8.19 11.71
N VAL A 85 7.73 7.79 10.43
CA VAL A 85 8.13 6.44 10.01
C VAL A 85 9.56 6.10 10.44
N GLU A 86 10.52 7.02 10.29
CA GLU A 86 11.90 6.79 10.74
C GLU A 86 11.97 6.54 12.26
N ARG A 87 11.12 7.21 13.04
CA ARG A 87 11.08 7.04 14.51
C ARG A 87 10.39 5.76 14.98
N LEU A 88 9.65 5.05 14.12
CA LEU A 88 9.21 3.68 14.39
C LEU A 88 10.39 2.71 14.57
N GLY A 89 11.56 3.04 14.03
CA GLY A 89 12.76 2.23 14.16
C GLY A 89 13.56 2.47 15.45
N ASP A 90 13.11 3.36 16.32
CA ASP A 90 13.93 3.84 17.44
C ASP A 90 14.25 2.76 18.49
N GLY A 91 15.44 2.85 19.08
CA GLY A 91 15.87 1.92 20.13
C GLY A 91 15.06 2.04 21.44
N LYS A 92 14.37 3.15 21.67
CA LYS A 92 13.58 3.41 22.88
C LYS A 92 12.08 3.27 22.59
N GLN A 93 11.43 2.37 23.31
CA GLN A 93 9.99 2.12 23.17
C GLN A 93 9.11 3.38 23.29
N PRO A 94 9.37 4.34 24.22
CA PRO A 94 8.56 5.56 24.30
C PRO A 94 8.58 6.42 23.02
N VAL A 95 9.68 6.41 22.26
CA VAL A 95 9.77 7.14 20.99
C VAL A 95 8.95 6.42 19.91
N ARG A 96 9.06 5.09 19.84
CA ARG A 96 8.28 4.30 18.87
C ARG A 96 6.78 4.44 19.12
N GLU A 97 6.35 4.42 20.38
CA GLU A 97 4.95 4.65 20.75
C GLU A 97 4.49 6.05 20.36
N ALA A 98 5.28 7.09 20.63
CA ALA A 98 4.94 8.46 20.23
C ALA A 98 4.86 8.62 18.70
N ALA A 99 5.72 7.92 17.95
CA ALA A 99 5.69 7.92 16.49
C ALA A 99 4.46 7.21 15.93
N ARG A 100 4.10 6.05 16.48
CA ARG A 100 2.86 5.32 16.15
C ARG A 100 1.63 6.17 16.47
N GLN A 101 1.60 6.82 17.65
CA GLN A 101 0.52 7.71 18.03
C GLN A 101 0.38 8.89 17.05
N LEU A 102 1.49 9.51 16.64
CA LEU A 102 1.45 10.58 15.64
C LEU A 102 0.83 10.09 14.32
N LEU A 103 1.23 8.91 13.82
CA LEU A 103 0.63 8.35 12.60
C LEU A 103 -0.88 8.11 12.77
N VAL A 104 -1.32 7.52 13.89
CA VAL A 104 -2.75 7.30 14.16
C VAL A 104 -3.50 8.63 14.24
N THR A 105 -2.97 9.64 14.93
CA THR A 105 -3.62 10.95 15.00
C THR A 105 -3.69 11.63 13.63
N LEU A 106 -2.67 11.48 12.78
CA LEU A 106 -2.73 11.95 11.39
C LEU A 106 -3.86 11.27 10.60
N MET A 107 -4.12 9.98 10.85
CA MET A 107 -5.26 9.26 10.27
C MET A 107 -6.59 9.86 10.75
N GLU A 108 -6.73 10.10 12.06
CA GLU A 108 -7.95 10.67 12.66
C GLU A 108 -8.32 12.06 12.12
N VAL A 109 -7.32 12.91 11.87
CA VAL A 109 -7.54 14.30 11.41
C VAL A 109 -7.52 14.45 9.88
N SER A 110 -7.18 13.39 9.14
CA SER A 110 -7.13 13.37 7.67
C SER A 110 -7.90 12.16 7.12
N SER A 111 -7.23 11.18 6.52
CA SER A 111 -7.82 9.90 6.11
C SER A 111 -6.85 8.77 6.45
N PRO A 112 -7.30 7.72 7.16
CA PRO A 112 -6.49 6.54 7.43
C PRO A 112 -5.82 5.93 6.21
N THR A 113 -6.58 5.74 5.12
CA THR A 113 -6.07 5.17 3.87
C THR A 113 -4.93 6.00 3.30
N ILE A 114 -5.11 7.33 3.15
CA ILE A 114 -4.09 8.24 2.61
C ILE A 114 -2.81 8.21 3.44
N ILE A 115 -2.92 8.24 4.78
CA ILE A 115 -1.75 8.26 5.66
C ILE A 115 -1.00 6.94 5.61
N LEU A 116 -1.70 5.80 5.58
CA LEU A 116 -1.08 4.49 5.51
C LEU A 116 -0.40 4.21 4.17
N GLU A 117 -0.99 4.64 3.05
CA GLU A 117 -0.35 4.55 1.73
C GLU A 117 0.92 5.39 1.67
N ARG A 118 0.85 6.65 2.12
CA ARG A 118 2.03 7.54 2.17
C ARG A 118 3.12 6.99 3.07
N ALA A 119 2.76 6.51 4.27
CA ALA A 119 3.72 5.94 5.20
C ALA A 119 4.31 4.63 4.65
N GLY A 120 3.50 3.84 3.95
CA GLY A 120 3.89 2.60 3.28
C GLY A 120 5.05 2.78 2.31
N ASN A 121 5.07 3.87 1.55
CA ASN A 121 6.16 4.22 0.62
C ASN A 121 7.54 4.27 1.30
N TYR A 122 7.58 4.55 2.60
CA TYR A 122 8.83 4.63 3.38
C TYR A 122 9.06 3.41 4.26
N ALA A 123 8.00 2.69 4.63
CA ALA A 123 8.04 1.70 5.70
C ALA A 123 8.09 0.25 5.20
N TRP A 124 7.35 -0.13 4.15
CA TRP A 124 7.16 -1.55 3.77
C TRP A 124 8.48 -2.27 3.47
N THR A 125 9.39 -1.59 2.78
CA THR A 125 10.68 -2.14 2.35
C THR A 125 11.86 -1.50 3.09
N HIS A 126 11.60 -0.85 4.23
CA HIS A 126 12.62 -0.10 4.96
C HIS A 126 13.78 -0.99 5.40
N LYS A 127 15.03 -0.48 5.35
CA LYS A 127 16.24 -1.25 5.73
C LYS A 127 16.21 -1.77 7.16
N SER A 128 15.62 -1.01 8.09
CA SER A 128 15.48 -1.39 9.49
C SER A 128 14.26 -2.27 9.67
N TRP A 129 14.47 -3.53 10.07
CA TRP A 129 13.37 -4.46 10.37
C TRP A 129 12.44 -3.95 11.46
N ARG A 130 12.94 -3.12 12.39
CA ARG A 130 12.12 -2.49 13.44
C ARG A 130 11.08 -1.54 12.87
N VAL A 131 11.45 -0.77 11.84
CA VAL A 131 10.49 0.12 11.14
C VAL A 131 9.42 -0.73 10.48
N ARG A 132 9.81 -1.79 9.76
CA ARG A 132 8.86 -2.68 9.09
C ARG A 132 7.89 -3.34 10.08
N GLU A 133 8.42 -3.89 11.17
CA GLU A 133 7.64 -4.50 12.25
C GLU A 133 6.65 -3.50 12.87
N GLU A 134 7.15 -2.37 13.37
CA GLU A 134 6.32 -1.40 14.09
C GLU A 134 5.31 -0.70 13.17
N PHE A 135 5.63 -0.57 11.87
CA PHE A 135 4.68 -0.08 10.89
C PHE A 135 3.54 -1.07 10.66
N VAL A 136 3.82 -2.37 10.53
CA VAL A 136 2.77 -3.40 10.42
C VAL A 136 1.89 -3.44 11.67
N LEU A 137 2.48 -3.29 12.86
CA LEU A 137 1.72 -3.18 14.11
C LEU A 137 0.86 -1.91 14.15
N THR A 138 1.35 -0.80 13.60
CA THR A 138 0.57 0.43 13.42
C THR A 138 -0.60 0.21 12.47
N VAL A 139 -0.41 -0.52 11.37
CA VAL A 139 -1.47 -0.91 10.43
C VAL A 139 -2.51 -1.80 11.12
N ALA A 140 -2.08 -2.79 11.91
CA ALA A 140 -3.00 -3.63 12.67
C ALA A 140 -3.87 -2.79 13.64
N THR A 141 -3.24 -1.81 14.32
CA THR A 141 -3.94 -0.86 15.20
C THR A 141 -4.96 -0.04 14.41
N ALA A 142 -4.57 0.50 13.26
CA ALA A 142 -5.45 1.28 12.40
C ALA A 142 -6.64 0.46 11.88
N VAL A 143 -6.42 -0.80 11.47
CA VAL A 143 -7.51 -1.71 11.11
C VAL A 143 -8.48 -1.91 12.27
N GLY A 144 -7.98 -2.11 13.48
CA GLY A 144 -8.84 -2.24 14.66
C GLY A 144 -9.66 -0.99 15.00
N LEU A 145 -9.17 0.20 14.62
CA LEU A 145 -9.81 1.49 14.91
C LEU A 145 -10.76 1.97 13.79
N PHE A 146 -10.38 1.76 12.53
CA PHE A 146 -11.03 2.40 11.37
C PHE A 146 -11.72 1.42 10.40
N ALA A 147 -11.67 0.09 10.65
CA ALA A 147 -12.28 -0.88 9.71
C ALA A 147 -13.79 -0.70 9.50
N SER A 148 -14.52 -0.10 10.46
CA SER A 148 -15.94 0.21 10.30
C SER A 148 -16.22 1.44 9.44
N THR A 149 -15.22 2.32 9.26
CA THR A 149 -15.36 3.60 8.55
C THR A 149 -14.66 3.59 7.19
N GLU A 150 -13.59 2.81 7.00
CA GLU A 150 -12.82 2.75 5.75
C GLU A 150 -12.57 1.30 5.30
N LEU A 151 -13.53 0.73 4.55
CA LEU A 151 -13.45 -0.65 4.01
C LEU A 151 -12.32 -0.83 2.97
N LEU A 152 -11.94 0.24 2.26
CA LEU A 152 -10.87 0.21 1.24
C LEU A 152 -9.48 -0.04 1.83
N MET A 153 -9.26 0.38 3.08
CA MET A 153 -7.99 0.25 3.79
C MET A 153 -7.50 -1.21 3.81
N GLN A 154 -8.39 -2.18 3.97
CA GLN A 154 -8.01 -3.59 4.04
C GLN A 154 -7.56 -4.13 2.67
N ARG A 155 -8.19 -3.71 1.57
CA ARG A 155 -7.81 -4.13 0.22
C ARG A 155 -6.43 -3.60 -0.17
N VAL A 156 -6.17 -2.33 0.10
CA VAL A 156 -4.91 -1.69 -0.24
C VAL A 156 -3.75 -2.27 0.58
N LEU A 157 -3.98 -2.59 1.86
CA LEU A 157 -2.91 -3.00 2.78
C LEU A 157 -2.66 -4.51 2.81
N LEU A 158 -3.62 -5.33 2.40
CA LEU A 158 -3.48 -6.79 2.48
C LEU A 158 -2.30 -7.30 1.64
N SER A 159 -2.13 -6.80 0.41
CA SER A 159 -1.04 -7.27 -0.45
C SER A 159 0.35 -6.98 0.14
N PRO A 160 0.69 -5.74 0.57
CA PRO A 160 1.95 -5.47 1.28
C PRO A 160 2.14 -6.31 2.56
N VAL A 161 1.09 -6.51 3.35
CA VAL A 161 1.17 -7.32 4.59
C VAL A 161 1.48 -8.79 4.28
N LEU A 162 0.86 -9.35 3.24
CA LEU A 162 1.13 -10.72 2.78
C LEU A 162 2.58 -10.89 2.30
N GLN A 163 3.16 -9.87 1.66
CA GLN A 163 4.57 -9.90 1.26
C GLN A 163 5.50 -10.00 2.49
N LEU A 164 5.19 -9.30 3.58
CA LEU A 164 5.98 -9.32 4.82
C LEU A 164 5.96 -10.65 5.57
N MET A 165 5.04 -11.56 5.25
CA MET A 165 5.13 -12.94 5.74
C MET A 165 6.36 -13.69 5.21
N ASN A 166 7.03 -13.19 4.18
CA ASN A 166 8.29 -13.71 3.68
C ASN A 166 9.51 -12.88 4.12
N ASP A 167 9.35 -11.96 5.08
CA ASP A 167 10.46 -11.14 5.55
C ASP A 167 11.59 -12.00 6.13
N SER A 168 12.84 -11.57 5.92
CA SER A 168 14.03 -12.17 6.53
C SER A 168 13.97 -12.28 8.05
N ASN A 169 13.37 -11.29 8.72
CA ASN A 169 13.28 -11.19 10.17
C ASN A 169 12.00 -11.84 10.68
N GLN A 170 12.12 -12.69 11.70
CA GLN A 170 10.98 -13.42 12.25
C GLN A 170 9.94 -12.51 12.89
N SER A 171 10.31 -11.45 13.62
CA SER A 171 9.30 -10.64 14.31
C SER A 171 8.48 -9.78 13.33
N VAL A 172 9.05 -9.40 12.18
CA VAL A 172 8.29 -8.80 11.07
C VAL A 172 7.25 -9.79 10.53
N ARG A 173 7.63 -11.08 10.33
CA ARG A 173 6.68 -12.11 9.88
C ARG A 173 5.56 -12.36 10.91
N GLU A 174 5.88 -12.40 12.20
CA GLU A 174 4.89 -12.53 13.27
C GLU A 174 3.95 -11.31 13.31
N ALA A 175 4.48 -10.09 13.19
CA ALA A 175 3.67 -8.88 13.12
C ALA A 175 2.72 -8.89 11.90
N ALA A 176 3.19 -9.38 10.74
CA ALA A 176 2.35 -9.53 9.55
C ALA A 176 1.19 -10.51 9.78
N ILE A 177 1.45 -11.67 10.40
CA ILE A 177 0.40 -12.62 10.77
C ILE A 177 -0.59 -11.99 11.75
N SER A 178 -0.11 -11.27 12.77
CA SER A 178 -1.00 -10.57 13.71
C SER A 178 -1.83 -9.47 13.06
N CYS A 179 -1.30 -8.78 12.05
CA CYS A 179 -2.06 -7.82 11.26
C CYS A 179 -3.18 -8.50 10.45
N ILE A 180 -2.88 -9.64 9.83
CA ILE A 180 -3.86 -10.48 9.13
C ILE A 180 -4.96 -10.97 10.08
N GLU A 181 -4.59 -11.41 11.28
CA GLU A 181 -5.54 -11.78 12.33
C GLU A 181 -6.49 -10.62 12.66
N GLU A 182 -5.96 -9.39 12.75
CA GLU A 182 -6.78 -8.20 13.03
C GLU A 182 -7.69 -7.83 11.85
N MET A 183 -7.22 -7.94 10.60
CA MET A 183 -8.07 -7.79 9.41
C MET A 183 -9.23 -8.81 9.41
N TYR A 184 -8.93 -10.08 9.71
CA TYR A 184 -9.94 -11.12 9.80
C TYR A 184 -10.98 -10.86 10.89
N LYS A 185 -10.56 -10.42 12.09
CA LYS A 185 -11.49 -10.08 13.18
C LYS A 185 -12.53 -9.06 12.75
N ASN A 186 -12.17 -8.11 11.89
CA ASN A 186 -13.05 -7.03 11.48
C ASN A 186 -13.88 -7.37 10.22
N MET A 187 -13.38 -8.21 9.30
CA MET A 187 -14.11 -8.58 8.06
C MET A 187 -14.92 -9.87 8.16
N GLY A 188 -14.56 -10.78 9.07
CA GLY A 188 -15.18 -12.11 9.17
C GLY A 188 -14.99 -12.94 7.90
N SER A 189 -16.05 -13.62 7.45
CA SER A 189 -15.99 -14.59 6.34
C SER A 189 -15.53 -13.98 5.01
N GLN A 190 -15.84 -12.70 4.76
CA GLN A 190 -15.44 -11.98 3.54
C GLN A 190 -13.92 -11.91 3.35
N PHE A 191 -13.15 -11.98 4.44
CA PHE A 191 -11.69 -11.98 4.38
C PHE A 191 -11.13 -13.22 3.67
N HIS A 192 -11.79 -14.38 3.79
CA HIS A 192 -11.32 -15.61 3.14
C HIS A 192 -11.42 -15.51 1.62
N GLU A 193 -12.47 -14.88 1.10
CA GLU A 193 -12.61 -14.63 -0.33
C GLU A 193 -11.53 -13.68 -0.83
N GLU A 194 -11.24 -12.62 -0.07
CA GLU A 194 -10.15 -11.68 -0.41
C GLU A 194 -8.79 -12.36 -0.39
N LEU A 195 -8.53 -13.20 0.61
CA LEU A 195 -7.30 -13.97 0.69
C LEU A 195 -7.10 -14.92 -0.49
N GLN A 196 -8.19 -15.51 -1.01
CA GLN A 196 -8.14 -16.38 -2.19
C GLN A 196 -7.74 -15.64 -3.46
N ARG A 197 -8.11 -14.36 -3.61
CA ARG A 197 -7.75 -13.52 -4.78
C ARG A 197 -6.24 -13.34 -4.92
N HIS A 198 -5.48 -13.46 -3.83
CA HIS A 198 -4.02 -13.29 -3.83
C HIS A 198 -3.22 -14.53 -4.24
N ASN A 199 -3.86 -15.68 -4.55
CA ASN A 199 -3.19 -16.89 -5.07
C ASN A 199 -1.96 -17.33 -4.24
N LEU A 200 -2.09 -17.33 -2.93
CA LEU A 200 -0.97 -17.54 -2.01
C LEU A 200 -0.42 -18.97 -2.04
N PRO A 201 0.89 -19.15 -1.80
CA PRO A 201 1.49 -20.47 -1.65
C PRO A 201 0.83 -21.29 -0.53
N THR A 202 0.71 -22.61 -0.74
CA THR A 202 0.01 -23.51 0.19
C THR A 202 0.54 -23.46 1.63
N TYR A 203 1.85 -23.27 1.83
CA TYR A 203 2.41 -23.18 3.17
C TYR A 203 1.95 -21.93 3.92
N MET A 204 1.86 -20.80 3.21
CA MET A 204 1.43 -19.52 3.75
C MET A 204 -0.06 -19.55 4.11
N LEU A 205 -0.90 -20.07 3.21
CA LEU A 205 -2.33 -20.26 3.48
C LEU A 205 -2.58 -21.17 4.68
N LYS A 206 -1.81 -22.26 4.82
CA LYS A 206 -1.92 -23.16 5.97
C LYS A 206 -1.58 -22.46 7.28
N GLU A 207 -0.52 -21.65 7.30
CA GLU A 207 -0.14 -20.89 8.48
C GLU A 207 -1.22 -19.87 8.86
N ILE A 208 -1.67 -19.06 7.89
CA ILE A 208 -2.74 -18.08 8.11
C ILE A 208 -4.00 -18.78 8.64
N ASN A 209 -4.50 -19.82 7.96
CA ASN A 209 -5.73 -20.50 8.38
C ASN A 209 -5.60 -21.17 9.76
N SER A 210 -4.42 -21.71 10.11
CA SER A 210 -4.16 -22.26 11.45
C SER A 210 -4.33 -21.22 12.55
N ARG A 211 -3.98 -19.95 12.27
CA ARG A 211 -4.13 -18.81 13.17
C ARG A 211 -5.58 -18.31 13.19
N LEU A 212 -6.19 -18.10 12.03
CA LEU A 212 -7.56 -17.58 11.91
C LEU A 212 -8.62 -18.50 12.52
N ASN A 213 -8.45 -19.82 12.44
CA ASN A 213 -9.38 -20.80 13.03
C ASN A 213 -9.51 -20.69 14.56
N ARG A 214 -8.61 -19.97 15.23
CA ARG A 214 -8.64 -19.74 16.69
C ARG A 214 -9.36 -18.46 17.07
N ILE A 215 -9.86 -17.70 16.10
CA ILE A 215 -10.39 -16.35 16.29
C ILE A 215 -11.88 -16.35 15.94
N GLU A 216 -12.70 -15.85 16.86
CA GLU A 216 -14.10 -15.52 16.59
C GLU A 216 -14.16 -14.09 16.00
N PRO A 217 -14.71 -13.90 14.79
CA PRO A 217 -14.78 -12.58 14.15
C PRO A 217 -15.85 -11.69 14.82
N LYS A 218 -15.64 -10.36 14.81
CA LYS A 218 -16.57 -9.37 15.37
C LYS A 218 -17.84 -9.20 14.53
N VAL A 219 -17.76 -9.49 13.22
CA VAL A 219 -18.91 -9.50 12.32
C VAL A 219 -19.44 -10.93 12.25
N PRO A 220 -20.71 -11.20 12.61
CA PRO A 220 -21.29 -12.53 12.47
C PRO A 220 -21.20 -13.00 11.03
N ALA A 221 -20.90 -14.28 10.83
CA ALA A 221 -21.04 -14.89 9.51
C ALA A 221 -22.45 -14.59 8.99
N SER A 222 -22.54 -14.02 7.79
CA SER A 222 -23.83 -13.92 7.11
C SER A 222 -24.27 -15.36 6.82
N ASP A 223 -25.17 -15.88 7.66
CA ASP A 223 -25.79 -17.18 7.48
C ASP A 223 -26.59 -17.16 6.17
N GLY A 224 -25.97 -17.70 5.12
CA GLY A 224 -26.70 -18.24 3.99
C GLY A 224 -27.64 -19.33 4.51
N THR A 225 -28.93 -19.13 4.28
CA THR A 225 -30.05 -20.03 4.57
C THR A 225 -29.69 -21.52 4.48
N ALA A 226 -29.63 -22.19 5.63
CA ALA A 226 -29.75 -23.64 5.73
C ALA A 226 -30.86 -23.97 6.73
N THR A 227 -32.09 -23.94 6.23
CA THR A 227 -33.23 -24.63 6.85
C THR A 227 -32.88 -26.11 6.92
N GLN A 228 -32.56 -26.64 8.10
CA GLN A 228 -32.69 -28.07 8.34
C GLN A 228 -33.02 -28.37 9.79
N HIS A 229 -34.10 -29.13 9.92
CA HIS A 229 -34.77 -29.51 11.15
C HIS A 229 -33.83 -30.19 12.15
N LYS A 230 -34.00 -29.80 13.42
CA LYS A 230 -33.62 -30.62 14.56
C LYS A 230 -34.40 -31.93 14.53
N VAL A 231 -33.69 -33.06 14.43
CA VAL A 231 -34.12 -34.32 15.04
C VAL A 231 -32.96 -34.86 15.86
N ALA A 232 -33.18 -34.96 17.16
CA ALA A 232 -32.30 -35.63 18.09
C ALA A 232 -32.47 -37.15 17.96
N ALA A 233 -31.36 -37.91 17.98
CA ALA A 233 -31.12 -38.98 18.96
C ALA A 233 -29.94 -39.89 18.59
N SER A 234 -29.15 -40.14 19.65
CA SER A 234 -28.52 -41.43 19.99
C SER A 234 -27.13 -41.80 19.45
N ARG A 235 -26.36 -42.36 20.39
CA ARG A 235 -24.95 -42.75 20.39
C ARG A 235 -24.71 -44.07 19.65
N SER A 236 -23.51 -44.25 19.12
CA SER A 236 -22.77 -45.53 19.22
C SER A 236 -21.26 -45.33 18.98
N VAL A 237 -20.48 -46.32 19.42
CA VAL A 237 -19.08 -46.27 19.81
C VAL A 237 -18.21 -47.12 18.87
N SER A 238 -17.01 -46.61 18.56
CA SER A 238 -15.71 -47.23 18.17
C SER A 238 -15.60 -48.25 17.00
N VAL A 239 -14.52 -48.11 16.21
CA VAL A 239 -13.30 -48.97 16.18
C VAL A 239 -12.52 -48.76 14.85
N ASN A 240 -11.20 -48.57 14.97
CA ASN A 240 -10.16 -48.52 13.92
C ASN A 240 -9.78 -49.95 13.45
N PRO A 241 -9.17 -50.20 12.26
CA PRO A 241 -7.70 -50.30 12.24
C PRO A 241 -6.95 -50.03 10.88
N LYS A 242 -5.82 -49.32 11.03
CA LYS A 242 -4.43 -49.47 10.48
C LYS A 242 -4.09 -50.23 9.16
N ARG A 243 -3.10 -49.60 8.47
CA ARG A 243 -1.93 -50.10 7.67
C ARG A 243 -2.22 -50.69 6.27
N GLY A 244 -1.38 -50.53 5.24
CA GLY A 244 -0.04 -49.95 5.11
C GLY A 244 0.45 -49.92 3.65
N SER A 245 1.54 -49.19 3.40
CA SER A 245 2.40 -49.23 2.19
C SER A 245 3.38 -50.42 2.26
N PRO A 246 4.10 -50.90 1.19
CA PRO A 246 5.17 -50.11 0.53
C PRO A 246 5.62 -50.45 -0.94
N ARG A 247 6.13 -49.42 -1.66
CA ARG A 247 7.44 -49.29 -2.38
C ARG A 247 7.96 -50.33 -3.40
N THR A 248 8.41 -49.86 -4.59
CA THR A 248 9.72 -50.07 -5.33
C THR A 248 9.55 -49.88 -6.87
N LYS A 249 10.21 -48.90 -7.53
CA LYS A 249 11.51 -48.87 -8.27
C LYS A 249 11.67 -49.86 -9.47
N SER A 250 11.83 -49.29 -10.68
CA SER A 250 12.96 -49.45 -11.65
C SER A 250 12.56 -49.58 -13.14
N THR A 251 13.31 -48.82 -13.96
CA THR A 251 13.55 -48.86 -15.44
C THR A 251 14.30 -50.16 -15.85
N PRO A 252 14.68 -50.50 -17.12
CA PRO A 252 15.01 -49.59 -18.26
C PRO A 252 14.91 -50.12 -19.74
N ARG A 253 15.39 -49.28 -20.68
CA ARG A 253 15.93 -49.54 -22.06
C ARG A 253 14.89 -49.80 -23.18
N GLU A 254 15.04 -49.36 -24.44
CA GLU A 254 16.18 -49.28 -25.39
C GLU A 254 15.83 -48.27 -26.54
N SER A 255 16.75 -47.46 -27.10
CA SER A 255 17.41 -47.56 -28.45
C SER A 255 16.43 -47.69 -29.66
N THR A 256 16.55 -47.06 -30.84
CA THR A 256 17.68 -46.53 -31.63
C THR A 256 17.11 -45.91 -32.95
N LEU A 257 17.85 -44.97 -33.56
CA LEU A 257 18.05 -44.74 -35.03
C LEU A 257 16.81 -44.38 -35.91
N PHE A 258 16.86 -43.67 -37.04
CA PHE A 258 17.89 -43.44 -38.07
C PHE A 258 17.49 -42.25 -38.99
N GLY A 259 18.49 -41.55 -39.55
CA GLY A 259 18.49 -40.91 -40.89
C GLY A 259 17.78 -39.55 -41.06
N GLY A 260 18.29 -38.56 -41.78
CA GLY A 260 19.46 -38.43 -42.64
C GLY A 260 19.35 -37.13 -43.47
N ASN A 261 20.48 -36.43 -43.61
CA ASN A 261 20.96 -35.44 -44.60
C ASN A 261 19.99 -34.72 -45.56
N LEU A 262 20.19 -33.40 -45.78
CA LEU A 262 20.82 -32.84 -47.02
C LEU A 262 20.97 -31.28 -46.94
N ILE A 263 22.19 -30.72 -46.82
CA ILE A 263 23.06 -30.00 -47.81
C ILE A 263 22.56 -28.62 -48.33
N GLY A 264 23.42 -27.58 -48.18
CA GLY A 264 23.54 -26.38 -49.04
C GLY A 264 23.77 -25.06 -48.25
N GLU A 265 24.99 -24.60 -47.93
CA GLU A 265 25.92 -23.75 -48.76
C GLU A 265 25.28 -22.38 -49.14
N VAL A 266 25.80 -21.15 -48.96
CA VAL A 266 27.13 -20.49 -48.84
C VAL A 266 26.87 -19.07 -48.23
N GLN A 267 27.59 -18.56 -47.21
CA GLN A 267 28.68 -17.52 -47.23
C GLN A 267 28.38 -16.27 -48.12
N ASP A 268 28.64 -15.00 -47.73
CA ASP A 268 29.83 -14.47 -47.07
C ASP A 268 29.72 -12.96 -46.65
N SER A 269 30.57 -12.57 -45.67
CA SER A 269 31.22 -11.26 -45.40
C SER A 269 30.38 -9.99 -45.07
N LEU A 270 30.38 -9.36 -43.87
CA LEU A 270 31.38 -8.78 -42.94
C LEU A 270 32.06 -7.43 -43.33
N ALA A 271 31.91 -6.48 -42.38
CA ALA A 271 32.79 -5.37 -41.99
C ALA A 271 32.63 -3.97 -42.63
N LYS A 272 32.16 -2.99 -41.84
CA LYS A 272 33.05 -2.08 -41.07
C LYS A 272 32.27 -1.14 -40.14
N GLU A 273 32.65 -1.18 -38.86
CA GLU A 273 32.27 -0.26 -37.80
C GLU A 273 33.03 1.08 -37.86
N ALA A 274 32.36 2.09 -37.32
CA ALA A 274 32.84 3.18 -36.44
C ALA A 274 33.51 4.46 -37.00
N GLU A 275 33.16 5.54 -36.28
CA GLU A 275 33.61 6.95 -36.28
C GLU A 275 32.99 7.88 -37.34
N LYS A 276 32.37 9.04 -37.01
CA LYS A 276 32.29 9.78 -35.74
C LYS A 276 31.26 10.92 -35.83
N ASP A 277 30.50 11.10 -34.75
CA ASP A 277 29.96 12.33 -34.17
C ASP A 277 29.80 13.59 -35.03
N LYS A 278 28.53 13.99 -35.26
CA LYS A 278 27.96 15.31 -34.91
C LYS A 278 26.59 15.49 -35.56
N GLN A 279 25.52 15.21 -34.81
CA GLN A 279 24.32 16.04 -34.85
C GLN A 279 23.43 15.71 -33.65
N ILE A 280 23.51 16.58 -32.65
CA ILE A 280 22.45 16.74 -31.66
C ILE A 280 21.29 17.37 -32.44
N ALA A 281 20.34 16.54 -32.86
CA ALA A 281 19.04 17.01 -33.29
C ALA A 281 18.19 17.17 -32.03
N SER A 282 17.74 18.39 -31.80
CA SER A 282 16.66 18.71 -30.88
C SER A 282 15.39 18.01 -31.36
N GLU A 283 15.10 16.83 -30.80
CA GLU A 283 13.76 16.27 -30.83
C GLU A 283 12.93 17.09 -29.83
N GLU A 284 12.08 17.99 -30.34
CA GLU A 284 10.98 18.55 -29.56
C GLU A 284 10.04 17.37 -29.25
N GLU A 285 10.20 16.77 -28.07
CA GLU A 285 9.22 15.82 -27.54
C GLU A 285 7.90 16.57 -27.36
N GLU A 286 6.90 16.28 -28.20
CA GLU A 286 5.53 16.72 -27.98
C GLU A 286 5.08 16.18 -26.60
N GLU A 287 4.90 17.06 -25.62
CA GLU A 287 4.32 16.69 -24.33
C GLU A 287 2.85 16.28 -24.55
N GLU A 288 2.63 14.99 -24.80
CA GLU A 288 1.28 14.42 -24.88
C GLU A 288 0.58 14.56 -23.51
N GLU A 289 -0.51 15.34 -23.44
CA GLU A 289 -1.32 15.53 -22.22
C GLU A 289 -2.21 14.31 -22.00
N TYR A 290 -1.95 13.56 -20.93
CA TYR A 290 -2.75 12.40 -20.53
C TYR A 290 -3.61 12.70 -19.31
N VAL A 291 -4.81 12.12 -19.26
CA VAL A 291 -5.74 12.19 -18.13
C VAL A 291 -5.93 10.80 -17.54
N LEU A 292 -5.75 10.67 -16.22
CA LEU A 292 -6.02 9.42 -15.51
C LEU A 292 -7.50 9.33 -15.17
N LEU A 293 -8.16 8.25 -15.60
CA LEU A 293 -9.58 7.99 -15.31
C LEU A 293 -9.70 7.17 -14.02
N GLU A 294 -10.33 7.74 -13.00
CA GLU A 294 -10.65 7.04 -11.75
C GLU A 294 -12.12 6.63 -11.76
N LEU A 295 -12.37 5.31 -11.69
CA LEU A 295 -13.70 4.70 -11.75
C LEU A 295 -14.07 3.96 -10.45
N ASP A 296 -13.38 4.23 -9.34
CA ASP A 296 -13.52 3.47 -8.09
C ASP A 296 -14.91 3.57 -7.46
N ASP A 297 -15.63 4.66 -7.71
CA ASP A 297 -17.01 4.86 -7.29
C ASP A 297 -18.04 4.22 -8.23
N VAL A 298 -17.59 3.50 -9.26
CA VAL A 298 -18.43 2.85 -10.26
C VAL A 298 -18.55 1.36 -9.93
N HIS A 299 -19.78 0.88 -9.75
CA HIS A 299 -20.01 -0.54 -9.46
C HIS A 299 -19.61 -1.40 -10.67
N TYR A 300 -18.46 -2.07 -10.58
CA TYR A 300 -17.84 -2.85 -11.67
C TYR A 300 -18.76 -3.88 -12.33
N SER A 301 -19.78 -4.38 -11.63
CA SER A 301 -20.77 -5.31 -12.19
C SER A 301 -21.63 -4.72 -13.32
N CYS A 302 -21.64 -3.39 -13.48
CA CYS A 302 -22.39 -2.69 -14.52
C CYS A 302 -21.62 -2.57 -15.85
N ILE A 303 -20.32 -2.88 -15.87
CA ILE A 303 -19.47 -2.76 -17.06
C ILE A 303 -19.23 -4.17 -17.62
N GLN A 304 -19.77 -4.43 -18.82
CA GLN A 304 -19.49 -5.68 -19.52
C GLN A 304 -18.07 -5.66 -20.11
N PRO A 305 -17.32 -6.78 -20.07
CA PRO A 305 -16.03 -6.88 -20.75
C PRO A 305 -16.17 -6.51 -22.23
N ASN A 306 -15.28 -5.65 -22.74
CA ASN A 306 -15.28 -5.12 -24.10
C ASN A 306 -16.49 -4.23 -24.47
N ALA A 307 -17.23 -3.70 -23.49
CA ALA A 307 -18.28 -2.72 -23.76
C ALA A 307 -17.69 -1.49 -24.48
N PRO A 308 -18.32 -1.01 -25.58
CA PRO A 308 -17.89 0.23 -26.22
C PRO A 308 -18.06 1.40 -25.26
N TYR A 309 -17.21 2.42 -25.37
CA TYR A 309 -17.33 3.62 -24.56
C TYR A 309 -17.20 4.89 -25.39
N ILE A 310 -17.82 5.96 -24.91
CA ILE A 310 -17.73 7.32 -25.46
C ILE A 310 -17.32 8.25 -24.33
N LEU A 311 -16.16 8.87 -24.45
CA LEU A 311 -15.68 9.93 -23.57
C LEU A 311 -15.85 11.28 -24.28
N SER A 312 -16.48 12.24 -23.61
CA SER A 312 -16.84 13.53 -24.22
C SER A 312 -16.75 14.68 -23.22
N GLY A 313 -16.55 15.91 -23.71
CA GLY A 313 -16.54 17.12 -22.89
C GLY A 313 -15.32 17.25 -21.97
N LEU A 314 -14.16 16.71 -22.37
CA LEU A 314 -12.88 16.84 -21.62
C LEU A 314 -12.37 18.29 -21.51
N ASP A 315 -12.90 19.19 -22.32
CA ASP A 315 -12.68 20.63 -22.28
C ASP A 315 -13.64 21.36 -21.32
N THR A 316 -14.56 20.63 -20.67
CA THR A 316 -15.59 21.18 -19.77
C THR A 316 -15.33 20.77 -18.32
N LEU A 317 -15.89 21.50 -17.35
CA LEU A 317 -15.77 21.14 -15.92
C LEU A 317 -16.43 19.82 -15.54
N THR A 318 -17.29 19.27 -16.42
CA THR A 318 -18.08 18.06 -16.17
C THR A 318 -18.07 17.15 -17.39
N PRO A 319 -16.94 16.49 -17.71
CA PRO A 319 -16.87 15.55 -18.82
C PRO A 319 -17.83 14.37 -18.58
N THR A 320 -18.21 13.69 -19.65
CA THR A 320 -19.15 12.57 -19.59
C THR A 320 -18.53 11.33 -20.21
N LEU A 321 -18.62 10.21 -19.49
CA LEU A 321 -18.22 8.89 -19.94
C LEU A 321 -19.47 8.02 -20.04
N VAL A 322 -19.72 7.49 -21.23
CA VAL A 322 -20.81 6.54 -21.50
C VAL A 322 -20.18 5.20 -21.82
N VAL A 323 -20.56 4.14 -21.11
CA VAL A 323 -20.07 2.77 -21.33
C VAL A 323 -21.27 1.88 -21.66
N GLY A 324 -21.27 1.30 -22.87
CA GLY A 324 -22.41 0.58 -23.43
C GLY A 324 -23.65 1.47 -23.64
N ASP A 325 -24.84 0.86 -23.61
CA ASP A 325 -26.11 1.55 -23.87
C ASP A 325 -26.79 2.11 -22.61
N SER A 326 -26.25 1.83 -21.42
CA SER A 326 -26.98 2.03 -20.15
C SER A 326 -26.20 2.74 -19.04
N LEU A 327 -24.87 2.76 -19.07
CA LEU A 327 -24.07 3.38 -18.01
C LEU A 327 -23.56 4.75 -18.46
N LYS A 328 -24.17 5.81 -17.92
CA LYS A 328 -23.73 7.19 -18.09
C LYS A 328 -23.13 7.70 -16.78
N MET A 329 -21.97 8.33 -16.89
CA MET A 329 -21.22 8.86 -15.75
C MET A 329 -20.80 10.30 -16.03
N ILE A 330 -20.73 11.10 -14.96
CA ILE A 330 -20.25 12.48 -15.00
C ILE A 330 -18.93 12.52 -14.26
N GLY A 331 -17.93 13.11 -14.90
CA GLY A 331 -16.59 13.28 -14.36
C GLY A 331 -16.43 14.62 -13.66
N GLU A 332 -15.54 14.66 -12.67
CA GLU A 332 -15.05 15.88 -12.01
C GLU A 332 -13.51 15.84 -12.00
N TYR A 333 -12.89 16.96 -12.36
CA TYR A 333 -11.44 17.09 -12.33
C TYR A 333 -10.94 17.31 -10.90
N GLU A 334 -9.98 16.49 -10.49
CA GLU A 334 -9.21 16.70 -9.27
C GLU A 334 -7.81 17.20 -9.64
N GLU A 335 -7.42 18.35 -9.07
CA GLU A 335 -6.05 18.85 -9.14
C GLU A 335 -5.15 17.93 -8.31
N THR A 336 -4.25 17.20 -8.96
CA THR A 336 -3.31 16.35 -8.24
C THR A 336 -2.23 17.21 -7.58
N VAL A 337 -1.98 16.97 -6.29
CA VAL A 337 -1.02 17.76 -5.47
C VAL A 337 0.46 17.47 -5.84
N GLY A 338 0.72 16.74 -6.94
CA GLY A 338 2.04 16.47 -7.47
C GLY A 338 2.03 15.76 -8.83
N PRO A 339 3.17 15.72 -9.55
CA PRO A 339 3.29 15.05 -10.84
C PRO A 339 3.18 13.53 -10.68
N CYS A 340 2.21 12.92 -11.34
CA CYS A 340 2.08 11.46 -11.39
C CYS A 340 2.85 10.93 -12.61
N TYR A 341 3.83 10.04 -12.38
CA TYR A 341 4.62 9.42 -13.45
C TYR A 341 3.96 8.13 -13.92
N LEU A 342 3.56 8.10 -15.19
CA LEU A 342 3.03 6.90 -15.81
C LEU A 342 4.20 6.08 -16.36
N PHE A 343 4.25 4.79 -16.04
CA PHE A 343 5.26 3.87 -16.57
C PHE A 343 4.60 2.74 -17.37
N SER A 344 5.15 2.45 -18.54
CA SER A 344 4.79 1.25 -19.32
C SER A 344 5.86 0.17 -19.13
N GLU A 345 5.45 -1.07 -18.88
CA GLU A 345 6.34 -2.22 -18.82
C GLU A 345 6.36 -2.92 -20.18
N SER A 346 7.55 -3.09 -20.77
CA SER A 346 7.72 -3.87 -22.00
C SER A 346 8.85 -4.87 -21.84
N ASP A 347 8.71 -6.05 -22.44
CA ASP A 347 9.77 -7.06 -22.51
C ASP A 347 10.87 -6.58 -23.47
N ALA A 348 12.07 -6.34 -22.95
CA ALA A 348 13.19 -5.92 -23.79
C ALA A 348 13.68 -7.12 -24.65
N PRO A 349 13.97 -6.91 -25.95
CA PRO A 349 14.62 -7.93 -26.76
C PRO A 349 16.04 -8.22 -26.23
N PRO A 350 16.53 -9.47 -26.34
CA PRO A 350 17.82 -9.84 -25.78
C PRO A 350 18.96 -9.06 -26.45
N LYS A 351 19.79 -8.38 -25.64
CA LYS A 351 20.97 -7.64 -26.11
C LYS A 351 21.99 -8.63 -26.75
N PRO A 352 22.66 -8.24 -27.86
CA PRO A 352 23.70 -9.06 -28.46
C PRO A 352 24.92 -9.12 -27.53
N VAL A 353 25.42 -10.33 -27.29
CA VAL A 353 26.62 -10.60 -26.49
C VAL A 353 27.83 -10.35 -27.39
N HIS A 354 28.66 -9.35 -27.06
CA HIS A 354 29.99 -9.23 -27.65
C HIS A 354 30.90 -10.34 -27.08
N GLU A 355 31.50 -11.12 -27.99
CA GLU A 355 32.46 -12.19 -27.68
C GLU A 355 33.83 -11.60 -27.27
N GLU A 356 34.34 -12.03 -26.12
CA GLU A 356 35.79 -12.12 -25.86
C GLU A 356 36.11 -13.49 -25.24
N PRO A 357 37.27 -14.09 -25.55
CA PRO A 357 37.47 -15.53 -25.46
C PRO A 357 37.87 -16.00 -24.04
N ALA A 358 37.27 -17.13 -23.63
CA ALA A 358 37.54 -17.82 -22.36
C ALA A 358 38.86 -18.61 -22.35
N PRO A 359 39.32 -19.03 -21.15
CA PRO A 359 39.49 -20.48 -20.89
C PRO A 359 38.98 -20.90 -19.47
N PRO A 360 38.87 -22.21 -19.11
CA PRO A 360 37.55 -22.77 -18.80
C PRO A 360 37.38 -23.41 -17.40
N LYS A 361 36.10 -23.78 -17.14
CA LYS A 361 35.51 -24.63 -16.07
C LYS A 361 35.07 -23.81 -14.85
N GLU A 362 33.84 -23.91 -14.31
CA GLU A 362 32.99 -25.08 -14.08
C GLU A 362 31.58 -24.62 -13.63
N ASN A 363 30.56 -25.47 -13.84
CA ASN A 363 29.25 -25.57 -13.15
C ASN A 363 28.09 -24.57 -13.37
N LYS A 364 27.05 -25.15 -14.02
CA LYS A 364 25.59 -25.19 -13.72
C LYS A 364 24.72 -23.91 -13.60
N ASP A 365 23.62 -23.99 -14.36
CA ASP A 365 22.30 -23.40 -14.18
C ASP A 365 22.20 -21.86 -14.12
N LYS A 366 21.88 -21.25 -15.29
CA LYS A 366 21.28 -19.90 -15.34
C LYS A 366 20.05 -19.91 -16.24
N GLN A 367 18.90 -20.00 -15.58
CA GLN A 367 17.60 -19.66 -16.13
C GLN A 367 17.59 -18.14 -16.36
N GLY A 368 17.46 -17.70 -17.61
CA GLY A 368 17.42 -16.29 -17.97
C GLY A 368 16.24 -15.61 -17.27
N ARG A 369 16.52 -14.64 -16.40
CA ARG A 369 15.51 -13.70 -15.89
C ARG A 369 15.09 -12.81 -17.05
N ASN A 370 13.82 -12.85 -17.44
CA ASN A 370 13.22 -11.78 -18.23
C ASN A 370 13.35 -10.50 -17.40
N ILE A 371 14.20 -9.58 -17.86
CA ILE A 371 14.34 -8.25 -17.26
C ILE A 371 13.26 -7.40 -17.92
N LYS A 372 12.20 -7.13 -17.17
CA LYS A 372 11.17 -6.16 -17.53
C LYS A 372 11.78 -4.76 -17.46
N GLU A 373 11.66 -3.99 -18.54
CA GLU A 373 12.16 -2.62 -18.60
C GLU A 373 11.00 -1.65 -18.35
N VAL A 374 11.19 -0.72 -17.43
CA VAL A 374 10.18 0.27 -17.01
C VAL A 374 10.47 1.57 -17.75
N LYS A 375 9.60 1.96 -18.69
CA LYS A 375 9.75 3.19 -19.46
C LYS A 375 8.88 4.28 -18.86
N HIS A 376 9.48 5.42 -18.51
CA HIS A 376 8.74 6.64 -18.17
C HIS A 376 7.99 7.11 -19.40
N VAL A 377 6.67 7.29 -19.26
CA VAL A 377 5.78 7.70 -20.35
C VAL A 377 5.55 9.21 -20.30
N THR A 378 5.10 9.76 -19.17
CA THR A 378 4.84 11.20 -19.00
C THR A 378 4.50 11.58 -17.54
N SER A 379 4.35 12.87 -17.26
CA SER A 379 3.80 13.43 -16.01
C SER A 379 2.35 13.92 -16.18
N VAL A 380 1.42 13.38 -15.39
CA VAL A 380 0.00 13.79 -15.39
C VAL A 380 -0.23 14.91 -14.38
N HIS A 381 -0.98 15.93 -14.81
CA HIS A 381 -1.33 17.10 -14.00
C HIS A 381 -2.79 17.12 -13.52
N LYS A 382 -3.65 16.23 -14.05
CA LYS A 382 -5.09 16.22 -13.76
C LYS A 382 -5.63 14.80 -13.69
N MET A 383 -6.31 14.48 -12.60
CA MET A 383 -7.06 13.24 -12.44
C MET A 383 -8.53 13.51 -12.71
N LEU A 384 -9.20 12.60 -13.43
CA LEU A 384 -10.61 12.75 -13.77
C LEU A 384 -11.43 11.62 -13.16
N LYS A 385 -12.26 11.98 -12.17
CA LYS A 385 -13.02 11.06 -11.35
C LYS A 385 -14.47 10.98 -11.79
N PHE A 386 -14.97 9.79 -12.13
CA PHE A 386 -16.34 9.61 -12.63
C PHE A 386 -17.29 9.05 -11.57
N ARG A 387 -18.51 9.58 -11.56
CA ARG A 387 -19.64 9.09 -10.74
C ARG A 387 -20.87 8.75 -11.60
N SER A 388 -21.63 7.74 -11.17
CA SER A 388 -22.86 7.30 -11.85
C SER A 388 -23.98 8.34 -11.77
N THR A 389 -24.74 8.53 -12.86
CA THR A 389 -25.84 9.50 -12.91
C THR A 389 -27.14 9.06 -12.21
N GLY A 390 -27.10 8.00 -11.38
CA GLY A 390 -28.28 7.38 -10.77
C GLY A 390 -28.47 7.61 -9.26
N GLU A 391 -27.50 8.14 -8.53
CA GLU A 391 -27.64 8.41 -7.10
C GLU A 391 -28.07 9.85 -6.87
N GLY A 392 -29.37 10.04 -6.64
CA GLY A 392 -29.91 11.32 -6.20
C GLY A 392 -29.24 11.78 -4.91
N ARG A 393 -28.87 13.06 -4.85
CA ARG A 393 -28.44 13.78 -3.64
C ARG A 393 -29.29 13.36 -2.42
N GLN A 394 -28.76 12.49 -1.57
CA GLN A 394 -29.09 12.53 -0.15
C GLN A 394 -28.15 13.55 0.49
N GLU A 395 -28.50 14.83 0.34
CA GLU A 395 -28.02 15.86 1.25
C GLU A 395 -28.46 15.43 2.67
N HIS A 396 -27.48 15.12 3.52
CA HIS A 396 -27.66 14.92 4.95
C HIS A 396 -28.27 16.19 5.56
N ARG A 397 -29.59 16.25 5.59
CA ARG A 397 -30.36 17.28 6.30
C ARG A 397 -30.39 16.93 7.79
N ALA A 398 -29.25 17.07 8.46
CA ALA A 398 -29.19 17.10 9.92
C ALA A 398 -29.12 18.55 10.40
N TYR A 399 -29.86 18.85 11.46
CA TYR A 399 -29.99 20.13 12.18
C TYR A 399 -31.01 21.15 11.63
N ARG A 400 -32.28 20.88 11.90
CA ARG A 400 -33.22 21.94 12.32
C ARG A 400 -33.72 21.65 13.74
N TYR A 401 -33.28 22.51 14.65
CA TYR A 401 -33.97 23.01 15.85
C TYR A 401 -35.08 22.12 16.45
N ARG A 402 -34.80 21.52 17.62
CA ARG A 402 -35.83 21.32 18.65
C ARG A 402 -35.90 22.57 19.51
N ASP A 403 -36.78 23.49 19.12
CA ASP A 403 -37.53 24.27 20.10
C ASP A 403 -38.90 23.61 20.22
N LYS A 404 -39.25 23.18 21.44
CA LYS A 404 -40.56 23.30 22.11
C LYS A 404 -40.75 22.24 23.19
N GLU A 405 -40.87 22.76 24.42
CA GLU A 405 -41.91 22.46 25.42
C GLU A 405 -42.18 20.98 25.74
N PHE A 406 -41.78 20.53 26.94
CA PHE A 406 -42.61 20.49 28.14
C PHE A 406 -41.78 20.10 29.37
#